data_AF-A0A2D0HLJ3-F1
#
_entry.id   AF-A0A2D0HLJ3-F1
#
_cell.length_a   1.000
_cell.length_b   1.000
_cell.length_c   1.000
_cell.angle_alpha   90.00
_cell.angle_beta   90.00
_cell.angle_gamma   90.00
#
_symmetry.space_group_name_H-M   'P 1'
#
loop_
_entity.id
_entity.type
_entity.pdbx_description
1 polymer ?
#
loop_
_entity_poly.entity_id
_entity_poly.type
_entity_poly.pdbx_seq_one_letter_code
_entity_poly.pdbx_strand_id
1 'polypeptide(L)'
;MTKTKFPIYSISISGVLSWQLHALNNEGNEGNQSLTRRYYIIQKDMSEPEYVNGVSGDMLKHIQAEHLHRIAIQEGLTLSEGGKQFHPDRIGYDLEKGLPIFTQSDTDLTAKTNQVLQRCTISDLEGFMVTVKGGQTLKRESVIEFGAAVGLPSLVKTQSYFHAKYGTDNPTPYNVQVSSGLYATVLNIEAFRIGYNPHNFSYSIDPIERKKRLDVLLKSVLYTYLQPNGAKRNTHLPHPDHFEGVITVSTRRCPAPMLSPLSASYSRQIHSLADTLNNLNGAGTIHCFDFETIAQFAEQIQTLIERSQPWESNNAEAIE
;
A
#
# COMPACT_ATOMS: atom_id res chain seq x y z
N MET A 1 -30.75 -4.06 9.92
CA MET A 1 -30.21 -5.40 9.62
C MET A 1 -28.75 -5.43 10.02
N THR A 2 -28.34 -6.31 10.93
CA THR A 2 -26.94 -6.48 11.32
C THR A 2 -26.14 -6.99 10.11
N LYS A 3 -25.24 -6.17 9.57
CA LYS A 3 -24.35 -6.58 8.46
C LYS A 3 -23.48 -7.76 8.94
N THR A 4 -23.51 -8.89 8.23
CA THR A 4 -22.71 -10.07 8.59
C THR A 4 -21.22 -9.74 8.53
N LYS A 5 -20.55 -9.91 9.68
CA LYS A 5 -19.11 -9.72 9.84
C LYS A 5 -18.34 -10.97 9.39
N PHE A 6 -17.09 -10.79 8.94
CA PHE A 6 -16.21 -11.89 8.52
C PHE A 6 -14.74 -11.60 8.85
N PRO A 7 -13.91 -12.62 9.16
CA PRO A 7 -12.49 -12.43 9.38
C PRO A 7 -11.78 -12.09 8.07
N ILE A 8 -10.73 -11.27 8.13
CA ILE A 8 -9.87 -10.96 6.99
C ILE A 8 -8.48 -11.54 7.23
N TYR A 9 -8.11 -12.51 6.39
CA TYR A 9 -6.76 -13.05 6.32
C TYR A 9 -5.89 -12.18 5.41
N SER A 10 -6.32 -11.95 4.17
CA SER A 10 -5.63 -11.06 3.24
C SER A 10 -6.62 -10.33 2.34
N ILE A 11 -6.16 -9.21 1.78
CA ILE A 11 -6.89 -8.37 0.83
C ILE A 11 -5.99 -8.13 -0.36
N SER A 12 -6.53 -8.19 -1.56
CA SER A 12 -5.84 -7.71 -2.76
C SER A 12 -6.74 -6.76 -3.54
N ILE A 13 -6.14 -5.78 -4.19
CA ILE A 13 -6.82 -4.81 -5.05
C ILE A 13 -6.15 -4.90 -6.41
N SER A 14 -6.94 -5.05 -7.46
CA SER A 14 -6.49 -4.97 -8.85
C SER A 14 -7.41 -4.01 -9.59
N GLY A 15 -6.86 -2.97 -10.22
CA GLY A 15 -7.69 -1.99 -10.91
C GLY A 15 -6.98 -1.12 -11.95
N VAL A 16 -7.78 -0.55 -12.84
CA VAL A 16 -7.34 0.45 -13.81
C VAL A 16 -7.73 1.81 -13.28
N LEU A 17 -6.77 2.70 -13.13
CA LEU A 17 -7.02 4.07 -12.73
C LEU A 17 -6.46 5.06 -13.74
N SER A 18 -6.96 6.27 -13.70
CA SER A 18 -6.49 7.38 -14.52
C SER A 18 -5.74 8.40 -13.66
N TRP A 19 -4.62 8.88 -14.21
CA TRP A 19 -3.99 10.08 -13.72
C TRP A 19 -3.66 10.97 -14.91
N GLN A 20 -4.27 12.15 -14.96
CA GLN A 20 -3.95 13.15 -15.98
C GLN A 20 -3.03 14.23 -15.41
N LEU A 21 -2.09 14.68 -16.24
CA LEU A 21 -1.24 15.85 -16.02
C LEU A 21 -0.37 15.76 -14.75
N HIS A 22 0.21 14.59 -14.49
CA HIS A 22 0.98 14.33 -13.29
C HIS A 22 2.49 14.22 -13.50
N ALA A 23 3.25 14.48 -12.44
CA ALA A 23 4.70 14.27 -12.39
C ALA A 23 5.10 13.56 -11.09
N LEU A 24 4.26 12.65 -10.60
CA LEU A 24 4.29 12.12 -9.23
C LEU A 24 5.62 11.43 -8.90
N ASN A 25 6.25 10.76 -9.87
CA ASN A 25 7.47 10.00 -9.68
C ASN A 25 8.56 10.42 -10.67
N ASN A 26 9.44 11.33 -10.26
CA ASN A 26 10.64 11.70 -11.01
C ASN A 26 11.84 10.86 -10.55
N GLU A 27 12.69 10.41 -11.48
CA GLU A 27 13.87 9.57 -11.17
C GLU A 27 15.18 10.36 -11.04
N GLY A 28 15.14 11.65 -11.35
CA GLY A 28 16.29 12.53 -11.31
C GLY A 28 16.23 13.59 -12.39
N ASN A 29 17.38 14.20 -12.67
CA ASN A 29 17.55 15.18 -13.71
C ASN A 29 18.69 14.77 -14.65
N GLU A 30 18.49 14.91 -15.95
CA GLU A 30 19.53 14.83 -16.97
C GLU A 30 19.77 16.25 -17.50
N GLY A 31 20.87 16.87 -17.08
CA GLY A 31 21.08 18.31 -17.26
C GLY A 31 19.96 19.12 -16.61
N ASN A 32 19.27 19.96 -17.41
CA ASN A 32 18.15 20.79 -16.95
C ASN A 32 16.77 20.12 -17.18
N GLN A 33 16.71 18.83 -17.48
CA GLN A 33 15.47 18.10 -17.71
C GLN A 33 15.18 17.12 -16.59
N SER A 34 14.00 17.20 -16.00
CA SER A 34 13.52 16.19 -15.05
C SER A 34 12.92 15.00 -15.78
N LEU A 35 13.32 13.78 -15.40
CA LEU A 35 12.87 12.55 -16.03
C LEU A 35 11.80 11.86 -15.18
N THR A 36 10.67 11.50 -15.80
CA THR A 36 9.63 10.67 -15.17
C THR A 36 10.05 9.20 -15.18
N ARG A 37 9.71 8.47 -14.12
CA ARG A 37 9.91 7.02 -14.04
C ARG A 37 9.17 6.28 -15.15
N ARG A 38 9.84 5.30 -15.74
CA ARG A 38 9.31 4.48 -16.83
C ARG A 38 9.67 3.00 -16.65
N TYR A 39 8.89 2.14 -17.30
CA TYR A 39 8.96 0.68 -17.17
C TYR A 39 8.82 0.03 -18.54
N TYR A 40 9.50 -1.09 -18.73
CA TYR A 40 9.24 -1.96 -19.88
C TYR A 40 8.10 -2.91 -19.56
N ILE A 41 7.11 -2.98 -20.46
CA ILE A 41 6.00 -3.93 -20.42
C ILE A 41 6.12 -4.89 -21.58
N ILE A 42 6.02 -6.18 -21.28
CA ILE A 42 6.04 -7.27 -22.26
C ILE A 42 4.77 -8.09 -22.05
N GLN A 43 3.95 -8.21 -23.08
CA GLN A 43 2.77 -9.06 -23.09
C GLN A 43 2.93 -10.16 -24.15
N LYS A 44 2.20 -11.25 -23.99
CA LYS A 44 2.33 -12.46 -24.82
C LYS A 44 2.28 -12.20 -26.33
N ASP A 45 1.47 -11.24 -26.74
CA ASP A 45 1.18 -10.96 -28.16
C ASP A 45 1.96 -9.73 -28.70
N MET A 46 2.89 -9.17 -27.91
CA MET A 46 3.69 -8.01 -28.32
C MET A 46 4.93 -8.46 -29.11
N SER A 47 5.22 -7.78 -30.22
CA SER A 47 6.43 -8.00 -31.02
C SER A 47 7.69 -7.43 -30.38
N GLU A 48 7.54 -6.37 -29.57
CA GLU A 48 8.62 -5.70 -28.85
C GLU A 48 8.11 -5.16 -27.51
N PRO A 49 8.97 -5.00 -26.49
CA PRO A 49 8.59 -4.37 -25.22
C PRO A 49 8.15 -2.91 -25.43
N GLU A 50 7.07 -2.48 -24.77
CA GLU A 50 6.68 -1.06 -24.74
C GLU A 50 7.25 -0.36 -23.50
N TYR A 51 7.76 0.86 -23.69
CA TYR A 51 8.31 1.67 -22.60
C TYR A 51 7.30 2.71 -22.13
N VAL A 52 6.63 2.41 -21.03
CA VAL A 52 5.51 3.20 -20.48
C VAL A 52 5.95 4.00 -19.26
N ASN A 53 5.27 5.13 -18.98
CA ASN A 53 5.46 5.84 -17.72
C ASN A 53 4.78 5.11 -16.55
N GLY A 54 5.18 5.44 -15.32
CA GLY A 54 4.57 4.84 -14.12
C GLY A 54 5.01 5.49 -12.82
N VAL A 55 4.42 5.02 -11.73
CA VAL A 55 4.71 5.42 -10.35
C VAL A 55 5.16 4.18 -9.58
N SER A 56 6.28 4.25 -8.87
CA SER A 56 6.82 3.09 -8.15
C SER A 56 5.93 2.67 -6.99
N GLY A 57 6.01 1.39 -6.64
CA GLY A 57 5.35 0.87 -5.43
C GLY A 57 5.85 1.60 -4.17
N ASP A 58 7.14 1.94 -4.10
CA ASP A 58 7.70 2.72 -2.98
C ASP A 58 7.07 4.12 -2.87
N MET A 59 6.80 4.78 -4.00
CA MET A 59 6.12 6.07 -3.99
C MET A 59 4.69 5.92 -3.51
N LEU A 60 3.94 4.94 -4.02
CA LEU A 60 2.57 4.66 -3.55
C LEU A 60 2.53 4.33 -2.06
N LYS A 61 3.49 3.54 -1.60
CA LYS A 61 3.66 3.21 -0.19
C LYS A 61 3.98 4.42 0.66
N HIS A 62 4.85 5.32 0.18
CA HIS A 62 5.15 6.57 0.88
C HIS A 62 3.91 7.46 1.02
N ILE A 63 3.13 7.63 -0.05
CA ILE A 63 1.85 8.37 -0.05
C ILE A 63 0.88 7.73 0.96
N GLN A 64 0.73 6.41 0.92
CA GLN A 64 -0.16 5.69 1.82
C GLN A 64 0.28 5.80 3.27
N ALA A 65 1.59 5.71 3.55
CA ALA A 65 2.13 5.90 4.89
C ALA A 65 1.89 7.31 5.44
N GLU A 66 1.95 8.36 4.62
CA GLU A 66 1.59 9.73 5.03
C GLU A 66 0.12 9.81 5.45
N HIS A 67 -0.79 9.24 4.65
CA HIS A 67 -2.21 9.21 4.98
C HIS A 67 -2.46 8.38 6.25
N LEU A 68 -1.83 7.21 6.37
CA LEU A 68 -1.91 6.36 7.55
C LEU A 68 -1.45 7.09 8.81
N HIS A 69 -0.33 7.83 8.74
CA HIS A 69 0.19 8.62 9.86
C HIS A 69 -0.80 9.67 10.33
N ARG A 70 -1.36 10.47 9.41
CA ARG A 70 -2.36 11.50 9.75
C ARG A 70 -3.59 10.89 10.39
N ILE A 71 -4.10 9.79 9.84
CA ILE A 71 -5.26 9.08 10.37
C ILE A 71 -4.94 8.46 11.74
N ALA A 72 -3.77 7.85 11.91
CA ALA A 72 -3.36 7.24 13.18
C ALA A 72 -3.25 8.28 14.31
N ILE A 73 -2.73 9.49 14.02
CA ILE A 73 -2.73 10.60 14.98
C ILE A 73 -4.17 11.02 15.31
N GLN A 74 -5.01 11.23 14.30
CA GLN A 74 -6.39 11.69 14.48
C GLN A 74 -7.22 10.70 15.31
N GLU A 75 -7.05 9.39 15.08
CA GLU A 75 -7.77 8.30 15.75
C GLU A 75 -7.11 7.90 17.09
N GLY A 76 -6.03 8.57 17.49
CA GLY A 76 -5.36 8.36 18.77
C GLY A 76 -4.68 6.99 18.91
N LEU A 77 -4.18 6.42 17.82
CA LEU A 77 -3.46 5.14 17.85
C LEU A 77 -2.06 5.29 18.45
N THR A 78 -1.56 4.19 19.02
CA THR A 78 -0.24 4.18 19.67
C THR A 78 0.87 4.33 18.63
N LEU A 79 1.72 5.35 18.79
CA LEU A 79 2.87 5.66 17.96
C LEU A 79 4.11 5.87 18.83
N SER A 80 5.27 5.39 18.36
CA SER A 80 6.58 5.73 18.95
C SER A 80 6.88 7.22 18.74
N GLU A 81 7.90 7.78 19.39
CA GLU A 81 8.22 9.21 19.23
C GLU A 81 8.66 9.55 17.81
N GLY A 82 9.49 8.70 17.19
CA GLY A 82 9.83 8.78 15.77
C GLY A 82 8.61 8.53 14.88
N GLY A 83 7.71 7.63 15.27
CA GLY A 83 6.44 7.40 14.57
C GLY A 83 5.54 8.65 14.57
N LYS A 84 5.43 9.38 15.68
CA LYS A 84 4.67 10.64 15.79
C LYS A 84 5.23 11.72 14.88
N GLN A 85 6.55 11.79 14.75
CA GLN A 85 7.23 12.74 13.87
C GLN A 85 7.20 12.33 12.39
N PHE A 86 6.64 11.15 12.06
CA PHE A 86 6.74 10.54 10.74
C PHE A 86 8.21 10.41 10.26
N HIS A 87 9.13 10.18 11.21
CA HIS A 87 10.55 10.01 10.92
C HIS A 87 10.74 8.71 10.10
N PRO A 88 11.55 8.69 9.03
CA PRO A 88 11.74 7.50 8.19
C PRO A 88 12.12 6.24 9.00
N ASP A 89 13.00 6.40 9.98
CA ASP A 89 13.46 5.29 10.82
C ASP A 89 12.50 4.91 11.95
N ARG A 90 11.46 5.72 12.24
CA ARG A 90 10.41 5.45 13.22
C ARG A 90 10.96 4.91 14.56
N ILE A 91 10.74 3.64 14.88
CA ILE A 91 11.26 3.02 16.11
C ILE A 91 12.80 3.03 16.17
N GLY A 92 13.48 3.05 15.03
CA GLY A 92 14.94 3.23 14.95
C GLY A 92 15.39 4.59 15.48
N TYR A 93 14.61 5.66 15.22
CA TYR A 93 14.87 6.98 15.78
C TYR A 93 14.79 6.96 17.32
N ASP A 94 13.76 6.31 17.88
CA ASP A 94 13.60 6.19 19.33
C ASP A 94 14.81 5.48 19.95
N LEU A 95 15.30 4.42 19.31
CA LEU A 95 16.46 3.67 19.75
C LEU A 95 17.77 4.46 19.63
N GLU A 96 17.95 5.22 18.56
CA GLU A 96 19.09 6.12 18.38
C GLU A 96 19.12 7.23 19.46
N LYS A 97 17.95 7.75 19.83
CA LYS A 97 17.79 8.74 20.90
C LYS A 97 17.87 8.15 22.31
N GLY A 98 18.04 6.83 22.44
CA GLY A 98 18.12 6.16 23.74
C GLY A 98 16.82 6.20 24.54
N LEU A 99 15.67 6.31 23.87
CA LEU A 99 14.37 6.27 24.54
C LEU A 99 14.12 4.87 25.13
N PRO A 100 13.44 4.77 26.29
CA PRO A 100 13.22 3.50 26.98
C PRO A 100 12.12 2.67 26.31
N ILE A 101 12.43 2.12 25.12
CA ILE A 101 11.54 1.24 24.35
C ILE A 101 11.59 -0.19 24.88
N PHE A 102 12.77 -0.64 25.29
CA PHE A 102 13.02 -1.97 25.81
C PHE A 102 13.37 -1.91 27.30
N THR A 103 12.94 -2.93 28.03
CA THR A 103 13.28 -3.18 29.44
C THR A 103 14.46 -4.15 29.54
N GLN A 104 15.03 -4.31 30.74
CA GLN A 104 16.10 -5.29 30.97
C GLN A 104 15.65 -6.74 30.70
N SER A 105 14.35 -7.02 30.77
CA SER A 105 13.77 -8.33 30.44
C SER A 105 13.62 -8.58 28.94
N ASP A 106 13.65 -7.54 28.10
CA ASP A 106 13.49 -7.67 26.64
C ASP A 106 14.82 -8.02 25.97
N THR A 107 15.29 -9.25 26.20
CA THR A 107 16.64 -9.67 25.78
C THR A 107 16.68 -10.19 24.34
N ASP A 108 15.65 -10.91 23.91
CA ASP A 108 15.57 -11.58 22.60
C ASP A 108 14.76 -10.81 21.53
N LEU A 109 14.77 -11.33 20.30
CA LEU A 109 14.00 -10.76 19.18
C LEU A 109 12.49 -10.81 19.43
N THR A 110 12.00 -11.86 20.11
CA THR A 110 10.58 -12.05 20.38
C THR A 110 10.05 -10.93 21.27
N ALA A 111 10.68 -10.70 22.42
CA ALA A 111 10.31 -9.67 23.38
C ALA A 111 10.45 -8.26 22.78
N LYS A 112 11.57 -7.99 22.09
CA LYS A 112 11.78 -6.70 21.41
C LYS A 112 10.72 -6.45 20.33
N THR A 113 10.40 -7.45 19.50
CA THR A 113 9.37 -7.31 18.45
C THR A 113 7.99 -7.07 19.07
N ASN A 114 7.64 -7.75 20.16
CA ASN A 114 6.41 -7.49 20.90
C ASN A 114 6.32 -6.01 21.34
N GLN A 115 7.40 -5.48 21.91
CA GLN A 115 7.45 -4.07 22.33
C GLN A 115 7.25 -3.11 21.15
N VAL A 116 7.89 -3.35 20.01
CA VAL A 116 7.70 -2.51 18.82
C VAL A 116 6.25 -2.53 18.35
N LEU A 117 5.64 -3.72 18.26
CA LEU A 117 4.25 -3.88 17.80
C LEU A 117 3.25 -3.25 18.77
N GLN A 118 3.50 -3.31 20.08
CA GLN A 118 2.65 -2.67 21.08
C GLN A 118 2.76 -1.14 21.07
N ARG A 119 3.94 -0.58 20.73
CA ARG A 119 4.22 0.85 20.86
C ARG A 119 4.05 1.65 19.57
N CYS A 120 4.09 1.01 18.40
CA CYS A 120 4.08 1.75 17.15
C CYS A 120 3.23 1.10 16.06
N THR A 121 2.05 1.68 15.82
CA THR A 121 1.13 1.28 14.75
C THR A 121 1.77 1.40 13.37
N ILE A 122 2.51 2.48 13.09
CA ILE A 122 3.15 2.65 11.77
C ILE A 122 4.20 1.56 11.55
N SER A 123 5.04 1.25 12.54
CA SER A 123 6.02 0.16 12.41
C SER A 123 5.37 -1.22 12.31
N ASP A 124 4.21 -1.42 12.94
CA ASP A 124 3.41 -2.63 12.73
C ASP A 124 2.90 -2.74 11.28
N LEU A 125 2.31 -1.69 10.73
CA LEU A 125 1.66 -1.77 9.41
C LEU A 125 2.67 -1.68 8.26
N GLU A 126 3.63 -0.76 8.34
CA GLU A 126 4.57 -0.47 7.25
C GLU A 126 5.88 -1.26 7.33
N GLY A 127 6.05 -2.04 8.41
CA GLY A 127 7.28 -2.76 8.71
C GLY A 127 8.38 -1.84 9.27
N PHE A 128 9.52 -2.46 9.60
CA PHE A 128 10.71 -1.75 10.08
C PHE A 128 11.95 -2.62 9.90
N MET A 129 13.11 -1.98 9.82
CA MET A 129 14.41 -2.62 9.94
C MET A 129 15.32 -1.69 10.75
N VAL A 130 15.82 -2.19 11.89
CA VAL A 130 16.72 -1.45 12.77
C VAL A 130 17.94 -2.31 13.05
N THR A 131 19.10 -1.82 12.61
CA THR A 131 20.39 -2.44 12.91
C THR A 131 20.90 -1.91 14.24
N VAL A 132 20.87 -2.76 15.27
CA VAL A 132 21.40 -2.41 16.59
C VAL A 132 22.90 -2.68 16.60
N LYS A 133 23.71 -1.66 16.91
CA LYS A 133 25.17 -1.80 16.99
C LYS A 133 25.56 -2.87 18.03
N GLY A 134 26.24 -3.93 17.59
CA GLY A 134 26.62 -5.05 18.45
C GLY A 134 25.47 -5.95 18.91
N GLY A 135 24.28 -5.79 18.33
CA GLY A 135 23.08 -6.56 18.65
C GLY A 135 22.46 -7.23 17.43
N GLN A 136 21.33 -7.91 17.66
CA GLN A 136 20.55 -8.51 16.58
C GLN A 136 19.77 -7.44 15.81
N THR A 137 19.71 -7.58 14.49
CA THR A 137 18.90 -6.70 13.64
C THR A 137 17.42 -6.99 13.88
N LEU A 138 16.67 -5.96 14.28
CA LEU A 138 15.23 -6.03 14.45
C LEU A 138 14.59 -5.73 13.10
N LYS A 139 13.94 -6.71 12.48
CA LYS A 139 13.29 -6.53 11.18
C LYS A 139 11.93 -7.18 11.13
N ARG A 140 11.00 -6.53 10.42
CA ARG A 140 9.70 -7.09 10.06
C ARG A 140 9.24 -6.47 8.76
N GLU A 141 8.86 -7.32 7.82
CA GLU A 141 8.29 -6.87 6.55
C GLU A 141 6.96 -6.15 6.79
N SER A 142 6.62 -5.25 5.88
CA SER A 142 5.33 -4.56 5.86
C SER A 142 4.16 -5.54 5.74
N VAL A 143 2.98 -5.15 6.26
CA VAL A 143 1.74 -5.89 6.01
C VAL A 143 1.07 -5.47 4.71
N ILE A 144 1.44 -4.31 4.18
CA ILE A 144 0.94 -3.75 2.91
C ILE A 144 2.06 -3.66 1.87
N GLU A 145 1.71 -4.03 0.64
CA GLU A 145 2.59 -4.13 -0.51
C GLU A 145 1.94 -3.45 -1.72
N PHE A 146 2.73 -2.67 -2.46
CA PHE A 146 2.29 -2.01 -3.68
C PHE A 146 3.10 -2.52 -4.86
N GLY A 147 2.40 -2.93 -5.92
CA GLY A 147 3.01 -2.99 -7.24
C GLY A 147 3.26 -1.57 -7.76
N ALA A 148 4.19 -1.43 -8.71
CA ALA A 148 4.27 -0.19 -9.47
C ALA A 148 2.94 0.04 -10.21
N ALA A 149 2.41 1.27 -10.14
CA ALA A 149 1.33 1.67 -11.03
C ALA A 149 1.95 1.97 -12.40
N VAL A 150 1.69 1.10 -13.36
CA VAL A 150 2.33 1.14 -14.68
C VAL A 150 1.32 1.52 -15.75
N GLY A 151 1.75 2.36 -16.68
CA GLY A 151 0.91 2.76 -17.80
C GLY A 151 0.45 1.55 -18.62
N LEU A 152 -0.81 1.54 -19.01
CA LEU A 152 -1.30 0.59 -19.99
C LEU A 152 -0.63 0.91 -21.35
N PRO A 153 -0.05 -0.09 -22.04
CA PRO A 153 0.49 0.05 -23.38
C PRO A 153 -0.44 0.84 -24.31
N SER A 154 0.12 1.74 -25.10
CA SER A 154 -0.61 2.67 -26.00
C SER A 154 -1.63 3.64 -25.36
N LEU A 155 -1.88 3.58 -24.04
CA LEU A 155 -2.88 4.41 -23.34
C LEU A 155 -2.24 5.41 -22.36
N VAL A 156 -0.93 5.62 -22.47
CA VAL A 156 -0.20 6.64 -21.71
C VAL A 156 0.65 7.52 -22.62
N LYS A 157 0.85 8.75 -22.17
CA LYS A 157 1.72 9.72 -22.84
C LYS A 157 2.49 10.53 -21.83
N THR A 158 3.75 10.81 -22.13
CA THR A 158 4.57 11.78 -21.39
C THR A 158 4.96 12.90 -22.34
N GLN A 159 4.70 14.14 -21.95
CA GLN A 159 5.09 15.33 -22.69
C GLN A 159 6.07 16.16 -21.88
N SER A 160 7.04 16.77 -22.56
CA SER A 160 7.98 17.71 -21.96
C SER A 160 7.45 19.14 -22.12
N TYR A 161 7.40 19.89 -21.02
CA TYR A 161 6.99 21.28 -20.97
C TYR A 161 8.17 22.17 -20.58
N PHE A 162 8.41 23.21 -21.38
CA PHE A 162 9.45 24.19 -21.14
C PHE A 162 9.06 25.17 -20.04
N HIS A 163 9.97 25.38 -19.10
CA HIS A 163 9.87 26.40 -18.07
C HIS A 163 11.14 27.24 -18.03
N ALA A 164 10.99 28.53 -17.76
CA ALA A 164 12.12 29.43 -17.53
C ALA A 164 11.97 30.10 -16.17
N LYS A 165 13.04 30.09 -15.37
CA LYS A 165 13.12 30.99 -14.21
C LYS A 165 13.56 32.35 -14.73
N TYR A 166 12.64 33.32 -14.74
CA TYR A 166 12.95 34.69 -15.13
C TYR A 166 13.84 35.34 -14.07
N GLY A 167 15.07 35.69 -14.46
CA GLY A 167 15.98 36.55 -13.72
C GLY A 167 16.44 37.70 -14.62
N THR A 168 16.81 38.84 -14.05
CA THR A 168 17.16 40.04 -14.81
C THR A 168 18.35 39.84 -15.77
N ASP A 169 19.29 38.95 -15.45
CA ASP A 169 20.53 38.81 -16.25
C ASP A 169 20.81 37.42 -16.82
N ASN A 170 20.06 36.35 -16.50
CA ASN A 170 20.26 35.01 -17.10
C ASN A 170 19.03 34.12 -16.86
N PRO A 171 18.05 34.04 -17.78
CA PRO A 171 16.98 33.06 -17.65
C PRO A 171 17.59 31.64 -17.74
N THR A 172 17.40 30.83 -16.71
CA THR A 172 17.82 29.42 -16.75
C THR A 172 16.63 28.58 -17.20
N PRO A 173 16.65 28.04 -18.44
CA PRO A 173 15.61 27.15 -18.92
C PRO A 173 15.72 25.78 -18.27
N TYR A 174 14.58 25.18 -17.95
CA TYR A 174 14.47 23.80 -17.50
C TYR A 174 13.21 23.14 -18.07
N ASN A 175 13.28 21.83 -18.28
CA ASN A 175 12.17 21.05 -18.81
C ASN A 175 11.55 20.18 -17.73
N VAL A 176 10.22 20.13 -17.72
CA VAL A 176 9.44 19.27 -16.83
C VAL A 176 8.64 18.29 -17.66
N GLN A 177 8.83 17.00 -17.41
CA GLN A 177 7.99 15.97 -17.98
C GLN A 177 6.71 15.83 -17.16
N VAL A 178 5.58 15.77 -17.86
CA VAL A 178 4.25 15.56 -17.31
C VAL A 178 3.61 14.41 -18.06
N SER A 179 2.98 13.50 -17.33
CA SER A 179 2.40 12.26 -17.84
C SER A 179 0.88 12.24 -17.65
N SER A 180 0.21 11.57 -18.58
CA SER A 180 -1.23 11.34 -18.58
C SER A 180 -1.53 9.94 -19.08
N GLY A 181 -2.62 9.34 -18.60
CA GLY A 181 -3.19 8.13 -19.18
C GLY A 181 -3.83 7.19 -18.18
N LEU A 182 -3.98 5.93 -18.61
CA LEU A 182 -4.52 4.83 -17.82
C LEU A 182 -3.40 3.96 -17.26
N TYR A 183 -3.53 3.57 -16.00
CA TYR A 183 -2.52 2.86 -15.23
C TYR A 183 -3.12 1.60 -14.60
N ALA A 184 -2.43 0.47 -14.76
CA ALA A 184 -2.70 -0.72 -14.00
C ALA A 184 -2.10 -0.58 -12.59
N THR A 185 -2.89 -0.82 -11.56
CA THR A 185 -2.43 -0.88 -10.16
C THR A 185 -2.77 -2.21 -9.53
N VAL A 186 -1.88 -2.68 -8.66
CA VAL A 186 -2.10 -3.83 -7.78
C VAL A 186 -1.58 -3.52 -6.38
N LEU A 187 -2.29 -4.01 -5.37
CA LEU A 187 -1.98 -3.83 -3.95
C LEU A 187 -2.35 -5.10 -3.19
N ASN A 188 -1.49 -5.51 -2.27
CA ASN A 188 -1.73 -6.65 -1.37
C ASN A 188 -1.65 -6.22 0.10
N ILE A 189 -2.54 -6.75 0.93
CA ILE A 189 -2.55 -6.55 2.39
C ILE A 189 -2.62 -7.92 3.04
N GLU A 190 -1.58 -8.28 3.77
CA GLU A 190 -1.53 -9.45 4.65
C GLU A 190 -2.14 -9.09 6.01
N ALA A 191 -3.45 -8.86 6.06
CA ALA A 191 -4.17 -8.37 7.24
C ALA A 191 -3.99 -9.26 8.48
N PHE A 192 -3.80 -10.58 8.30
CA PHE A 192 -3.50 -11.51 9.39
C PHE A 192 -2.19 -11.16 10.12
N ARG A 193 -1.26 -10.45 9.48
CA ARG A 193 0.03 -10.07 10.08
C ARG A 193 -0.06 -8.86 11.00
N ILE A 194 -1.16 -8.10 10.99
CA ILE A 194 -1.33 -6.94 11.89
C ILE A 194 -1.22 -7.41 13.35
N GLY A 195 -0.21 -6.88 14.06
CA GLY A 195 0.11 -7.28 15.42
C GLY A 195 0.77 -8.66 15.58
N TYR A 196 1.04 -9.37 14.50
CA TYR A 196 1.64 -10.72 14.52
C TYR A 196 3.15 -10.67 14.67
N ASN A 197 3.67 -11.43 15.63
CA ASN A 197 5.09 -11.61 15.85
C ASN A 197 5.58 -12.92 15.19
N PRO A 198 6.46 -12.84 14.17
CA PRO A 198 6.92 -14.02 13.44
C PRO A 198 7.88 -14.90 14.24
N HIS A 199 8.39 -14.46 15.39
CA HIS A 199 9.36 -15.22 16.20
C HIS A 199 8.70 -16.23 17.14
N ASN A 200 7.45 -16.00 17.53
CA ASN A 200 6.69 -16.88 18.43
C ASN A 200 5.29 -17.24 17.91
N PHE A 201 4.95 -16.78 16.70
CA PHE A 201 3.68 -17.04 16.03
C PHE A 201 2.44 -16.63 16.84
N SER A 202 2.55 -15.55 17.62
CA SER A 202 1.45 -15.00 18.40
C SER A 202 1.22 -13.51 18.14
N TYR A 203 0.05 -13.03 18.56
CA TYR A 203 -0.31 -11.62 18.46
C TYR A 203 0.16 -10.84 19.69
N SER A 204 0.90 -9.75 19.47
CA SER A 204 1.42 -8.88 20.52
C SER A 204 0.39 -7.86 21.03
N ILE A 205 -0.73 -7.74 20.32
CA ILE A 205 -1.83 -6.80 20.59
C ILE A 205 -3.18 -7.51 20.45
N ASP A 206 -4.18 -7.04 21.19
CA ASP A 206 -5.51 -7.67 21.22
C ASP A 206 -6.31 -7.45 19.92
N PRO A 207 -7.41 -8.22 19.70
CA PRO A 207 -8.24 -8.06 18.52
C PRO A 207 -8.89 -6.67 18.35
N ILE A 208 -9.13 -5.92 19.43
CA ILE A 208 -9.72 -4.58 19.35
C ILE A 208 -8.71 -3.62 18.73
N GLU A 209 -7.47 -3.64 19.21
CA GLU A 209 -6.39 -2.82 18.66
C GLU A 209 -6.06 -3.23 17.22
N ARG A 210 -6.00 -4.54 16.92
CA ARG A 210 -5.82 -5.03 15.55
C ARG A 210 -6.92 -4.55 14.60
N LYS A 211 -8.17 -4.53 15.05
CA LYS A 211 -9.29 -4.00 14.26
C LYS A 211 -9.12 -2.52 13.97
N LYS A 212 -8.75 -1.71 14.97
CA LYS A 212 -8.48 -0.28 14.74
C LYS A 212 -7.37 -0.07 13.72
N ARG A 213 -6.29 -0.84 13.82
CA ARG A 213 -5.15 -0.79 12.87
C ARG A 213 -5.56 -1.18 11.44
N LEU A 214 -6.38 -2.22 11.30
CA LEU A 214 -6.95 -2.60 10.00
C LEU A 214 -7.82 -1.47 9.42
N ASP A 215 -8.64 -0.83 10.24
CA ASP A 215 -9.52 0.25 9.79
C ASP A 215 -8.75 1.46 9.29
N VAL A 216 -7.74 1.91 10.03
CA VAL A 216 -6.92 3.04 9.58
C VAL A 216 -6.09 2.69 8.36
N LEU A 217 -5.65 1.43 8.22
CA LEU A 217 -4.95 0.96 7.03
C LEU A 217 -5.87 1.05 5.81
N LEU A 218 -7.09 0.52 5.91
CA LEU A 218 -8.10 0.59 4.83
C LEU A 218 -8.46 2.04 4.46
N LYS A 219 -8.66 2.91 5.46
CA LYS A 219 -8.88 4.35 5.21
C LYS A 219 -7.67 4.99 4.51
N SER A 220 -6.45 4.64 4.90
CA SER A 220 -5.24 5.19 4.27
C SER A 220 -5.11 4.76 2.81
N VAL A 221 -5.46 3.50 2.48
CA VAL A 221 -5.51 3.00 1.10
C VAL A 221 -6.52 3.78 0.27
N LEU A 222 -7.71 4.04 0.81
CA LEU A 222 -8.70 4.88 0.14
C LEU A 222 -8.15 6.27 -0.19
N TYR A 223 -7.49 6.91 0.78
CA TYR A 223 -6.93 8.26 0.59
C TYR A 223 -5.77 8.29 -0.40
N THR A 224 -4.99 7.22 -0.52
CA THR A 224 -3.91 7.09 -1.52
C THR A 224 -4.44 7.21 -2.94
N TYR A 225 -5.58 6.59 -3.24
CA TYR A 225 -6.18 6.65 -4.59
C TYR A 225 -7.02 7.91 -4.81
N LEU A 226 -7.67 8.47 -3.77
CA LEU A 226 -8.41 9.74 -3.84
C LEU A 226 -7.50 10.95 -4.01
N GLN A 227 -6.38 10.97 -3.27
CA GLN A 227 -5.47 12.10 -3.22
C GLN A 227 -4.03 11.61 -3.36
N PRO A 228 -3.62 11.23 -4.58
CA PRO A 228 -2.23 10.88 -4.84
C PRO A 228 -1.30 12.04 -4.44
N ASN A 229 -0.12 11.71 -3.94
CA ASN A 229 0.93 12.66 -3.60
C ASN A 229 2.22 12.35 -4.36
N GLY A 230 3.16 13.30 -4.41
CA GLY A 230 4.41 13.09 -5.13
C GLY A 230 5.03 14.40 -5.61
N ALA A 231 6.00 14.28 -6.50
CA ALA A 231 6.75 15.44 -6.96
C ALA A 231 5.87 16.43 -7.76
N LYS A 232 6.15 17.72 -7.58
CA LYS A 232 5.53 18.85 -8.30
C LYS A 232 4.00 18.91 -8.26
N ARG A 233 3.36 18.30 -7.24
CA ARG A 233 1.90 18.32 -7.09
C ARG A 233 1.31 19.73 -6.94
N ASN A 234 2.10 20.69 -6.47
CA ASN A 234 1.67 22.09 -6.37
C ASN A 234 1.34 22.73 -7.74
N THR A 235 1.95 22.27 -8.83
CA THR A 235 1.72 22.77 -10.19
C THR A 235 1.23 21.70 -11.17
N HIS A 236 1.28 20.42 -10.77
CA HIS A 236 0.85 19.25 -11.53
C HIS A 236 0.01 18.33 -10.64
N LEU A 237 -1.00 18.90 -9.98
CA LEU A 237 -1.98 18.12 -9.23
C LEU A 237 -2.71 17.20 -10.23
N PRO A 238 -2.65 15.86 -10.06
CA PRO A 238 -3.28 14.96 -11.00
C PRO A 238 -4.79 15.18 -11.03
N HIS A 239 -5.39 15.06 -12.22
CA HIS A 239 -6.85 14.95 -12.35
C HIS A 239 -7.21 13.46 -12.45
N PRO A 240 -7.71 12.82 -11.38
CA PRO A 240 -8.30 11.48 -11.47
C PRO A 240 -9.71 11.57 -12.05
N ASP A 241 -10.00 10.83 -13.11
CA ASP A 241 -11.31 10.82 -13.79
C ASP A 241 -11.94 9.44 -13.96
N HIS A 242 -11.22 8.38 -13.58
CA HIS A 242 -11.60 6.99 -13.74
C HIS A 242 -10.85 6.09 -12.75
N PHE A 243 -11.57 5.15 -12.13
CA PHE A 243 -10.99 4.06 -11.33
C PHE A 243 -11.98 2.90 -11.26
N GLU A 244 -11.62 1.77 -11.88
CA GLU A 244 -12.38 0.52 -11.87
C GLU A 244 -11.51 -0.66 -11.42
N GLY A 245 -12.14 -1.72 -10.92
CA GLY A 245 -11.41 -2.89 -10.46
C GLY A 245 -12.19 -3.82 -9.54
N VAL A 246 -11.44 -4.69 -8.90
CA VAL A 246 -11.94 -5.69 -7.95
C VAL A 246 -11.09 -5.65 -6.68
N ILE A 247 -11.75 -5.55 -5.53
CA ILE A 247 -11.13 -5.87 -4.24
C ILE A 247 -11.48 -7.32 -3.90
N THR A 248 -10.48 -8.16 -3.68
CA THR A 248 -10.67 -9.53 -3.23
C THR A 248 -10.28 -9.65 -1.77
N VAL A 249 -11.09 -10.33 -0.98
CA VAL A 249 -10.81 -10.65 0.41
C VAL A 249 -10.76 -12.16 0.58
N SER A 250 -9.72 -12.65 1.24
CA SER A 250 -9.65 -14.01 1.74
C SER A 250 -9.95 -14.06 3.24
N THR A 251 -10.80 -14.99 3.66
CA THR A 251 -11.20 -15.19 5.06
C THR A 251 -10.40 -16.28 5.77
N ARG A 252 -9.54 -17.01 5.05
CA ARG A 252 -8.77 -18.17 5.53
C ARG A 252 -7.33 -18.11 5.05
N ARG A 253 -6.51 -19.10 5.42
CA ARG A 253 -5.12 -19.28 4.96
C ARG A 253 -5.04 -19.66 3.47
N CYS A 254 -5.56 -18.78 2.65
CA CYS A 254 -5.64 -18.84 1.20
C CYS A 254 -5.34 -17.43 0.69
N PRO A 255 -4.53 -17.25 -0.37
CA PRO A 255 -4.26 -15.92 -0.90
C PRO A 255 -5.52 -15.31 -1.50
N ALA A 256 -5.75 -14.02 -1.25
CA ALA A 256 -6.74 -13.25 -1.99
C ALA A 256 -6.27 -13.14 -3.47
N PRO A 257 -7.09 -13.49 -4.47
CA PRO A 257 -6.66 -13.45 -5.86
C PRO A 257 -6.24 -12.05 -6.33
N MET A 258 -5.04 -11.94 -6.89
CA MET A 258 -4.52 -10.69 -7.45
C MET A 258 -4.00 -10.94 -8.86
N LEU A 259 -4.53 -10.23 -9.84
CA LEU A 259 -4.09 -10.31 -11.23
C LEU A 259 -3.95 -8.90 -11.82
N SER A 260 -2.87 -8.69 -12.56
CA SER A 260 -2.57 -7.37 -13.12
C SER A 260 -3.61 -6.94 -14.17
N PRO A 261 -4.14 -5.71 -14.08
CA PRO A 261 -5.00 -5.11 -15.09
C PRO A 261 -4.30 -4.83 -16.43
N LEU A 262 -2.99 -5.10 -16.56
CA LEU A 262 -2.33 -5.20 -17.86
C LEU A 262 -3.04 -6.21 -18.78
N SER A 263 -3.63 -7.27 -18.22
CA SER A 263 -4.53 -8.15 -18.98
C SER A 263 -5.97 -7.62 -18.90
N ALA A 264 -6.60 -7.35 -20.04
CA ALA A 264 -8.01 -6.95 -20.10
C ALA A 264 -8.98 -7.99 -19.47
N SER A 265 -8.54 -9.25 -19.33
CA SER A 265 -9.34 -10.34 -18.75
C SER A 265 -9.15 -10.53 -17.24
N TYR A 266 -8.38 -9.66 -16.57
CA TYR A 266 -8.01 -9.82 -15.16
C TYR A 266 -9.23 -9.99 -14.25
N SER A 267 -10.27 -9.15 -14.39
CA SER A 267 -11.47 -9.22 -13.55
C SER A 267 -12.19 -10.56 -13.71
N ARG A 268 -12.40 -11.03 -14.95
CA ARG A 268 -13.01 -12.35 -15.21
C ARG A 268 -12.18 -13.49 -14.60
N GLN A 269 -10.85 -13.43 -14.75
CA GLN A 269 -9.98 -14.45 -14.19
C GLN A 269 -9.97 -14.43 -12.65
N ILE A 270 -10.03 -13.25 -12.03
CA ILE A 270 -10.17 -13.10 -10.57
C ILE A 270 -11.44 -13.80 -10.07
N HIS A 271 -12.58 -13.61 -10.74
CA HIS A 271 -13.83 -14.27 -10.37
C HIS A 271 -13.75 -15.79 -10.54
N SER A 272 -13.21 -16.28 -11.67
CA SER A 272 -13.00 -17.72 -11.90
C SER A 272 -12.08 -18.35 -10.85
N LEU A 273 -11.01 -17.63 -10.45
CA LEU A 273 -10.13 -18.05 -9.37
C LEU A 273 -10.84 -18.05 -8.01
N ALA A 274 -11.64 -17.02 -7.72
CA ALA A 274 -12.44 -16.96 -6.49
C ALA A 274 -13.40 -18.15 -6.39
N ASP A 275 -14.11 -18.48 -7.47
CA ASP A 275 -15.00 -19.65 -7.53
C ASP A 275 -14.23 -20.95 -7.31
N THR A 276 -13.09 -21.10 -7.98
CA THR A 276 -12.21 -22.27 -7.81
C THR A 276 -11.75 -22.42 -6.36
N LEU A 277 -11.30 -21.33 -5.74
CA LEU A 277 -10.82 -21.34 -4.35
C LEU A 277 -11.95 -21.55 -3.35
N ASN A 278 -13.16 -21.05 -3.62
CA ASN A 278 -14.35 -21.32 -2.83
C ASN A 278 -14.77 -22.79 -2.92
N ASN A 279 -14.66 -23.42 -4.09
CA ASN A 279 -14.93 -24.85 -4.25
C ASN A 279 -13.89 -25.71 -3.51
N LEU A 280 -12.62 -25.30 -3.51
CA LEU A 280 -11.53 -26.03 -2.83
C LEU A 280 -11.54 -25.87 -1.32
N ASN A 281 -11.84 -24.68 -0.81
CA ASN A 281 -11.63 -24.31 0.59
C ASN A 281 -12.94 -24.05 1.37
N GLY A 282 -14.10 -24.17 0.71
CA GLY A 282 -15.42 -23.90 1.25
C GLY A 282 -15.99 -22.55 0.82
N ALA A 283 -17.32 -22.50 0.68
CA ALA A 283 -18.03 -21.29 0.27
C ALA A 283 -17.75 -20.11 1.21
N GLY A 284 -17.53 -18.92 0.63
CA GLY A 284 -17.19 -17.71 1.39
C GLY A 284 -15.73 -17.64 1.85
N THR A 285 -14.84 -18.45 1.28
CA THR A 285 -13.39 -18.29 1.47
C THR A 285 -12.91 -17.01 0.80
N ILE A 286 -13.33 -16.76 -0.44
CA ILE A 286 -13.01 -15.57 -1.22
C ILE A 286 -14.28 -14.75 -1.45
N HIS A 287 -14.18 -13.46 -1.17
CA HIS A 287 -15.19 -12.45 -1.49
C HIS A 287 -14.62 -11.45 -2.50
N CYS A 288 -15.36 -11.20 -3.57
CA CYS A 288 -15.05 -10.17 -4.57
C CYS A 288 -15.96 -8.95 -4.36
N PHE A 289 -15.38 -7.76 -4.43
CA PHE A 289 -16.07 -6.47 -4.33
C PHE A 289 -15.68 -5.62 -5.53
N ASP A 290 -16.53 -5.64 -6.56
CA ASP A 290 -16.34 -4.85 -7.78
C ASP A 290 -16.63 -3.37 -7.56
N PHE A 291 -15.94 -2.55 -8.34
CA PHE A 291 -16.20 -1.12 -8.46
C PHE A 291 -15.83 -0.64 -9.87
N GLU A 292 -16.61 0.31 -10.39
CA GLU A 292 -16.42 0.94 -11.71
C GLU A 292 -16.06 2.42 -11.59
N THR A 293 -16.16 2.97 -10.37
CA THR A 293 -15.85 4.37 -10.08
C THR A 293 -15.12 4.51 -8.74
N ILE A 294 -14.45 5.65 -8.56
CA ILE A 294 -13.80 5.99 -7.29
C ILE A 294 -14.80 6.12 -6.12
N ALA A 295 -16.04 6.51 -6.40
CA ALA A 295 -17.11 6.56 -5.42
C ALA A 295 -17.51 5.16 -4.95
N GLN A 296 -17.72 4.23 -5.89
CA GLN A 296 -17.98 2.82 -5.55
C GLN A 296 -16.78 2.19 -4.83
N PHE A 297 -15.55 2.51 -5.23
CA PHE A 297 -14.36 2.08 -4.49
C PHE A 297 -14.43 2.53 -3.01
N ALA A 298 -14.79 3.79 -2.75
CA ALA A 298 -14.96 4.30 -1.39
C ALA A 298 -16.08 3.55 -0.63
N GLU A 299 -17.20 3.24 -1.28
CA GLU A 299 -18.30 2.44 -0.71
C GLU A 299 -17.85 1.01 -0.37
N GLN A 300 -17.01 0.38 -1.22
CA GLN A 300 -16.46 -0.93 -0.93
C GLN A 300 -15.48 -0.88 0.25
N ILE A 301 -14.60 0.13 0.32
CA ILE A 301 -13.72 0.31 1.49
C ILE A 301 -14.53 0.53 2.77
N GLN A 302 -15.60 1.35 2.73
CA GLN A 302 -16.51 1.52 3.87
C GLN A 302 -17.12 0.17 4.28
N THR A 303 -17.60 -0.61 3.31
CA THR A 303 -18.17 -1.94 3.55
C THR A 303 -17.17 -2.87 4.22
N LEU A 304 -15.90 -2.84 3.81
CA LEU A 304 -14.83 -3.60 4.45
C LEU A 304 -14.54 -3.14 5.88
N ILE A 305 -14.46 -1.83 6.13
CA ILE A 305 -14.27 -1.29 7.48
C ILE A 305 -15.40 -1.75 8.43
N GLU A 306 -16.65 -1.75 7.96
CA GLU A 306 -17.81 -2.12 8.78
C GLU A 306 -17.92 -3.63 9.03
N ARG A 307 -17.55 -4.47 8.05
CA ARG A 307 -17.77 -5.93 8.09
C ARG A 307 -16.55 -6.75 8.47
N SER A 308 -15.35 -6.22 8.27
CA SER A 308 -14.11 -6.93 8.59
C SER A 308 -13.97 -7.20 10.09
N GLN A 309 -13.32 -8.30 10.42
CA GLN A 309 -12.76 -8.58 11.73
C GLN A 309 -11.32 -9.07 11.53
N PRO A 310 -10.41 -8.82 12.48
CA PRO A 310 -9.06 -9.39 12.40
C PRO A 310 -9.16 -10.91 12.35
N TRP A 311 -8.33 -11.54 11.52
CA TRP A 311 -8.23 -12.99 11.53
C TRP A 311 -7.69 -13.49 12.88
N GLU A 312 -8.27 -14.58 13.39
CA GLU A 312 -7.82 -15.24 14.62
C GLU A 312 -7.35 -16.66 14.29
N SER A 313 -6.23 -17.07 14.88
CA SER A 313 -5.59 -18.35 14.60
C SER A 313 -6.46 -19.56 14.94
N ASN A 314 -7.40 -19.41 15.88
CA ASN A 314 -8.31 -20.47 16.29
C ASN A 314 -9.36 -20.78 15.21
N ASN A 315 -9.54 -19.90 14.22
CA ASN A 315 -10.40 -20.15 13.05
C ASN A 315 -9.71 -21.01 11.97
N ALA A 316 -8.51 -21.51 12.27
CA ALA A 316 -7.78 -22.46 11.45
C ALA A 316 -7.78 -23.85 12.11
N GLU A 317 -8.96 -24.41 12.36
CA GLU A 317 -9.05 -25.87 12.43
C GLU A 317 -8.58 -26.41 11.08
N ALA A 318 -7.31 -26.81 11.06
CA ALA A 318 -6.82 -27.81 10.16
C ALA A 318 -7.78 -29.00 10.29
N ILE A 319 -8.42 -29.34 9.19
CA ILE A 319 -9.03 -30.64 9.04
C ILE A 319 -7.86 -31.63 9.20
N GLU A 320 -7.85 -32.37 10.32
CA GLU A 320 -7.06 -33.61 10.43
C GLU A 320 -7.49 -34.61 9.37
#